data_AF-A0A4U5PCP0-F1
#
_entry.id   AF-A0A4U5PCP0-F1
#
_cell.length_a   1.000
_cell.length_b   1.000
_cell.length_c   1.000
_cell.angle_alpha   90.00
_cell.angle_beta   90.00
_cell.angle_gamma   90.00
#
_symmetry.space_group_name_H-M   'P 1'
#
loop_
_entity.id
_entity.type
_entity.pdbx_description
1 polymer ?
#
loop_
_entity_poly.entity_id
_entity_poly.type
_entity_poly.pdbx_seq_one_letter_code
_entity_poly.pdbx_strand_id
1 'polypeptide(L)'
;MGDRKIGAREMGQKLSVSLNDALEPDTAPRTDRPPTFDPLYGFPEGRKPREMKVSMEEMDEWKLKPGQRDYCAHLLIPLMRCQKKYAPLAGHMCDEERHNWDRCEYDDYIMRIKEYEREHRLLQRMKRKAEKQS
;
A
#
# COMPACT_ATOMS: atom_id res chain seq x y z
N MET A 1 -6.59 40.50 -1.66
CA MET A 1 -7.16 39.73 -2.79
C MET A 1 -6.58 38.33 -2.67
N GLY A 2 -7.37 37.41 -2.12
CA GLY A 2 -6.88 36.09 -1.73
C GLY A 2 -6.83 35.15 -2.93
N ASP A 3 -5.66 34.57 -3.18
CA ASP A 3 -5.46 33.48 -4.12
C ASP A 3 -6.28 32.27 -3.65
N ARG A 4 -7.47 32.11 -4.23
CA ARG A 4 -8.18 30.84 -4.22
C ARG A 4 -7.31 29.87 -5.02
N LYS A 5 -6.58 28.99 -4.33
CA LYS A 5 -5.92 27.84 -4.94
C LYS A 5 -6.94 27.05 -5.75
N ILE A 6 -6.91 27.20 -7.06
CA ILE A 6 -7.74 26.45 -8.00
C ILE A 6 -7.26 25.00 -7.98
N GLY A 7 -8.11 24.12 -7.44
CA GLY A 7 -8.35 22.77 -7.96
C GLY A 7 -7.19 21.76 -7.99
N ALA A 8 -6.75 21.27 -6.83
CA ALA A 8 -6.05 19.97 -6.75
C ALA A 8 -7.01 18.80 -6.43
N ARG A 9 -8.31 19.08 -6.22
CA ARG A 9 -9.29 18.12 -5.69
C ARG A 9 -10.01 17.27 -6.74
N GLU A 10 -9.85 17.54 -8.03
CA GLU A 10 -10.62 16.90 -9.11
C GLU A 10 -9.81 15.88 -9.95
N MET A 11 -8.50 15.77 -9.72
CA MET A 11 -7.65 14.84 -10.46
C MET A 11 -7.59 13.48 -9.73
N GLY A 12 -7.69 12.39 -10.49
CA GLY A 12 -7.48 11.04 -9.96
C GLY A 12 -6.12 10.92 -9.27
N GLN A 13 -6.05 10.13 -8.20
CA GLN A 13 -4.91 10.08 -7.26
C GLN A 13 -3.53 9.93 -7.94
N LYS A 14 -3.44 9.24 -9.07
CA LYS A 14 -2.16 9.07 -9.80
C LYS A 14 -1.67 10.34 -10.49
N LEU A 15 -2.59 11.11 -11.05
CA LEU A 15 -2.27 12.35 -11.76
C LEU A 15 -1.98 13.48 -10.78
N SER A 16 -2.69 13.52 -9.64
CA SER A 16 -2.38 14.46 -8.56
C SER A 16 -1.02 14.20 -7.92
N VAL A 17 -0.64 12.93 -7.69
CA VAL A 17 0.69 12.58 -7.18
C VAL A 17 1.80 13.01 -8.13
N SER A 18 1.70 12.66 -9.42
CA SER A 18 2.73 13.00 -10.40
C SER A 18 2.89 14.51 -10.60
N LEU A 19 1.78 15.26 -10.52
CA LEU A 19 1.80 16.72 -10.59
C LEU A 19 2.42 17.33 -9.33
N ASN A 20 2.08 16.81 -8.14
CA ASN A 20 2.66 17.27 -6.88
C ASN A 20 4.17 16.98 -6.81
N ASP A 21 4.62 15.84 -7.33
CA ASP A 21 6.06 15.53 -7.43
C ASP A 21 6.82 16.55 -8.28
N ALA A 22 6.19 17.06 -9.34
CA ALA A 22 6.78 18.05 -10.24
C ALA A 22 6.72 19.49 -9.69
N LEU A 23 5.61 19.86 -9.02
CA LEU A 23 5.37 21.23 -8.55
C LEU A 23 5.91 21.48 -7.14
N GLU A 24 5.85 20.49 -6.26
CA GLU A 24 6.21 20.60 -4.84
C GLU A 24 7.10 19.42 -4.39
N PRO A 25 8.32 19.27 -4.97
CA PRO A 25 9.19 18.11 -4.72
C PRO A 25 9.62 17.98 -3.26
N ASP A 26 9.65 19.08 -2.49
CA ASP A 26 10.03 19.08 -1.07
C ASP A 26 8.99 18.42 -0.16
N THR A 27 7.72 18.40 -0.59
CA THR A 27 6.61 17.89 0.23
C THR A 27 6.06 16.56 -0.29
N ALA A 28 6.37 16.19 -1.53
CA ALA A 28 5.85 14.99 -2.16
C ALA A 28 6.71 13.75 -1.82
N PRO A 29 6.12 12.66 -1.27
CA PRO A 29 6.85 11.43 -0.98
C PRO A 29 7.33 10.75 -2.25
N ARG A 30 8.59 10.32 -2.20
CA ARG A 30 9.27 9.66 -3.29
C ARG A 30 8.96 8.15 -3.28
N THR A 31 8.41 7.63 -4.38
CA THR A 31 8.08 6.19 -4.49
C THR A 31 9.27 5.29 -4.80
N ASP A 32 10.38 5.87 -5.25
CA ASP A 32 11.64 5.19 -5.60
C ASP A 32 12.53 4.87 -4.39
N ARG A 33 12.24 5.45 -3.22
CA ARG A 33 13.10 5.37 -2.03
C ARG A 33 12.29 4.90 -0.82
N PRO A 34 12.94 4.29 0.18
CA PRO A 34 12.26 3.98 1.44
C PRO A 34 11.82 5.27 2.16
N PRO A 35 10.81 5.19 3.05
CA PRO A 35 10.32 6.32 3.81
C PRO A 35 11.44 7.03 4.59
N THR A 36 11.42 8.35 4.57
CA THR A 36 12.43 9.20 5.21
C THR A 36 12.32 9.27 6.75
N PHE A 37 11.11 9.09 7.29
CA PHE A 37 10.83 9.19 8.72
C PHE A 37 10.84 7.81 9.40
N ASP A 38 11.29 7.77 10.65
CA ASP A 38 11.21 6.57 11.50
C ASP A 38 9.76 6.01 11.54
N PRO A 39 9.56 4.71 11.27
CA PRO A 39 8.25 4.05 11.40
C PRO A 39 7.57 4.24 12.75
N LEU A 40 8.32 4.39 13.84
CA LEU A 40 7.78 4.58 15.20
C LEU A 40 7.42 6.03 15.51
N TYR A 41 7.84 6.99 14.68
CA TYR A 41 7.56 8.41 14.92
C TYR A 41 6.05 8.69 14.89
N GLY A 42 5.52 9.18 16.02
CA GLY A 42 4.09 9.47 16.19
C GLY A 42 3.25 8.31 16.75
N PHE A 43 3.86 7.17 17.08
CA PHE A 43 3.21 6.02 17.72
C PHE A 43 3.75 5.80 19.13
N PRO A 44 3.15 6.43 20.18
CA PRO A 44 3.68 6.36 21.54
C PRO A 44 3.66 4.96 22.15
N GLU A 45 2.70 4.12 21.75
CA GLU A 45 2.56 2.72 22.20
C GLU A 45 3.24 1.72 21.24
N GLY A 46 3.94 2.21 20.21
CA GLY A 46 4.55 1.39 19.16
C GLY A 46 3.56 0.91 18.10
N ARG A 47 4.07 0.18 17.10
CA ARG A 47 3.29 -0.39 16.00
C ARG A 47 3.26 -1.90 16.11
N LYS A 48 2.08 -2.52 15.99
CA LYS A 48 1.99 -3.98 15.88
C LYS A 48 2.67 -4.45 14.57
N PRO A 49 3.65 -5.38 14.62
CA PRO A 49 4.27 -5.92 13.43
C PRO A 49 3.25 -6.75 12.63
N ARG A 50 3.44 -6.81 11.31
CA ARG A 50 2.64 -7.68 10.45
C ARG A 50 3.17 -9.10 10.57
N GLU A 51 2.26 -10.02 10.84
CA GLU A 51 2.58 -11.44 10.96
C GLU A 51 2.35 -12.12 9.60
N MET A 52 3.38 -12.82 9.11
CA MET A 52 3.26 -13.68 7.94
C MET A 52 2.70 -15.03 8.40
N LYS A 53 1.56 -15.44 7.84
CA LYS A 53 0.84 -16.65 8.26
C LYS A 53 1.30 -17.93 7.55
N VAL A 54 2.05 -17.80 6.45
CA VAL A 54 2.52 -18.92 5.61
C VAL A 54 4.03 -19.10 5.79
N SER A 55 4.50 -20.34 5.78
CA SER A 55 5.94 -20.60 5.72
C SER A 55 6.51 -20.35 4.32
N MET A 56 7.82 -20.10 4.22
CA MET A 56 8.46 -19.94 2.90
C MET A 56 8.43 -21.25 2.10
N GLU A 57 8.52 -22.38 2.78
CA GLU A 57 8.47 -23.72 2.18
C GLU A 57 7.12 -23.98 1.49
N GLU A 58 6.01 -23.64 2.14
CA GLU A 58 4.67 -23.76 1.55
C GLU A 58 4.49 -22.88 0.31
N MET A 59 5.08 -21.67 0.30
CA MET A 59 5.04 -20.78 -0.86
C MET A 59 5.87 -21.32 -2.04
N ASP A 60 6.97 -22.01 -1.75
CA ASP A 60 7.83 -22.63 -2.75
C ASP A 60 7.19 -23.89 -3.35
N GLU A 61 6.49 -24.70 -2.54
CA GLU A 61 5.71 -25.86 -2.99
C GLU A 61 4.68 -25.49 -4.06
N TRP A 62 3.97 -24.39 -3.83
CA TRP A 62 2.98 -23.84 -4.78
C TRP A 62 3.58 -22.99 -5.89
N LYS A 63 4.91 -22.85 -5.92
CA LYS A 63 5.67 -22.10 -6.94
C LYS A 63 5.17 -20.68 -7.12
N LEU A 64 4.88 -19.98 -6.01
CA LEU A 64 4.43 -18.59 -6.06
C LEU A 64 5.50 -17.69 -6.68
N LYS A 65 5.08 -16.77 -7.56
CA LYS A 65 5.97 -15.76 -8.14
C LYS A 65 6.41 -14.77 -7.06
N PRO A 66 7.56 -14.09 -7.20
CA PRO A 66 8.03 -13.13 -6.20
C PRO A 66 7.00 -12.06 -5.81
N GLY A 67 6.21 -11.56 -6.77
CA GLY A 67 5.16 -10.58 -6.49
C GLY A 67 3.91 -11.12 -5.76
N GLN A 68 3.75 -12.45 -5.69
CA GLN A 68 2.65 -13.13 -4.99
C GLN A 68 3.05 -13.64 -3.60
N ARG A 69 4.32 -13.45 -3.21
CA ARG A 69 4.88 -13.86 -1.91
C ARG A 69 4.73 -12.74 -0.89
N ASP A 70 3.52 -12.22 -0.77
CA ASP A 70 3.17 -11.11 0.11
C ASP A 70 2.47 -11.64 1.39
N TYR A 71 2.00 -10.74 2.26
CA TYR A 71 1.30 -11.15 3.49
C TYR A 71 -0.04 -11.86 3.21
N CYS A 72 -0.63 -11.68 2.02
CA CYS A 72 -1.89 -12.29 1.60
C CYS A 72 -1.73 -13.68 0.94
N ALA A 73 -0.50 -14.20 0.80
CA ALA A 73 -0.22 -15.53 0.23
C ALA A 73 -0.99 -16.69 0.90
N HIS A 74 -1.37 -16.55 2.18
CA HIS A 74 -2.16 -17.54 2.92
C HIS A 74 -3.56 -17.79 2.34
N LEU A 75 -4.10 -16.84 1.59
CA LEU A 75 -5.40 -16.97 0.91
C LEU A 75 -5.23 -17.39 -0.56
N LEU A 76 -4.10 -17.04 -1.16
CA LEU A 76 -3.77 -17.42 -2.53
C LEU A 76 -3.56 -18.93 -2.68
N ILE A 77 -2.92 -19.58 -1.71
CA ILE A 77 -2.71 -21.05 -1.73
C ILE A 77 -4.05 -21.82 -1.76
N PRO A 78 -5.03 -21.53 -0.87
CA PRO A 78 -6.39 -22.08 -0.96
C PRO A 78 -7.06 -21.84 -2.31
N LEU A 79 -6.94 -20.63 -2.88
CA LEU A 79 -7.50 -20.31 -4.18
C LEU A 79 -6.89 -21.19 -5.29
N MET A 80 -5.56 -21.32 -5.33
CA MET A 80 -4.87 -22.18 -6.29
C MET A 80 -5.26 -23.67 -6.13
N ARG A 81 -5.47 -24.11 -4.89
CA ARG A 81 -5.95 -25.46 -4.58
C ARG A 81 -7.36 -25.68 -5.10
N CYS A 82 -8.27 -24.73 -4.91
CA CYS A 82 -9.63 -24.78 -5.43
C CYS A 82 -9.60 -24.81 -6.98
N GLN A 83 -8.80 -23.95 -7.60
CA GLN A 83 -8.67 -23.90 -9.05
C GLN A 83 -8.18 -25.22 -9.65
N LYS A 84 -7.20 -25.88 -9.02
CA LYS A 84 -6.71 -27.19 -9.46
C LYS A 84 -7.76 -28.29 -9.32
N LYS A 85 -8.62 -28.21 -8.30
CA LYS A 85 -9.67 -29.22 -8.01
C LYS A 85 -10.85 -29.13 -8.96
N TYR A 86 -11.29 -27.92 -9.31
CA TYR A 86 -12.51 -27.68 -10.09
C TYR A 86 -12.25 -27.27 -11.55
N ALA A 87 -10.99 -27.35 -12.02
CA ALA A 87 -10.66 -27.10 -13.42
C ALA A 87 -11.48 -28.02 -14.35
N PRO A 88 -12.11 -27.50 -15.43
CA PRO A 88 -12.00 -26.15 -16.01
C PRO A 88 -13.04 -25.11 -15.49
N LEU A 89 -13.99 -25.49 -14.63
CA LEU A 89 -15.09 -24.63 -14.13
C LEU A 89 -14.70 -23.80 -12.90
N ALA A 90 -13.41 -23.67 -12.62
CA ALA A 90 -12.87 -22.98 -11.45
C ALA A 90 -13.26 -21.49 -11.35
N GLY A 91 -13.66 -20.86 -12.46
CA GLY A 91 -14.02 -19.45 -12.50
C GLY A 91 -15.26 -19.06 -11.70
N HIS A 92 -16.18 -20.00 -11.43
CA HIS A 92 -17.39 -19.76 -10.63
C HIS A 92 -17.39 -20.55 -9.32
N MET A 93 -16.73 -21.71 -9.30
CA MET A 93 -16.73 -22.59 -8.14
C MET A 93 -15.80 -22.11 -7.00
N CYS A 94 -14.89 -21.18 -7.29
CA CYS A 94 -13.88 -20.67 -6.35
C CYS A 94 -14.03 -19.16 -6.09
N ASP A 95 -15.23 -18.62 -6.24
CA ASP A 95 -15.49 -17.18 -6.11
C ASP A 95 -15.30 -16.67 -4.67
N GLU A 96 -15.60 -17.49 -3.68
CA GLU A 96 -15.44 -17.14 -2.27
C GLU A 96 -13.96 -16.99 -1.90
N GLU A 97 -13.13 -17.98 -2.26
CA GLU A 97 -11.68 -17.94 -2.04
C GLU A 97 -11.03 -16.79 -2.79
N ARG A 98 -11.52 -16.51 -4.01
CA ARG A 98 -11.05 -15.38 -4.81
C ARG A 98 -11.39 -14.06 -4.13
N HIS A 99 -12.63 -13.88 -3.69
CA HIS A 99 -13.05 -12.65 -2.99
C HIS A 99 -12.25 -12.43 -1.69
N ASN A 100 -11.97 -13.49 -0.95
CA ASN A 100 -11.17 -13.41 0.26
C ASN A 100 -9.74 -12.95 -0.03
N TRP A 101 -9.10 -13.50 -1.08
CA TRP A 101 -7.78 -13.05 -1.50
C TRP A 101 -7.79 -11.60 -1.99
N ASP A 102 -8.73 -11.24 -2.87
CA ASP A 102 -8.87 -9.88 -3.42
C ASP A 102 -9.08 -8.83 -2.30
N ARG A 103 -9.86 -9.18 -1.27
CA ARG A 103 -10.07 -8.32 -0.10
C ARG A 103 -8.78 -8.09 0.69
N CYS A 104 -7.97 -9.14 0.87
CA CYS A 104 -6.69 -9.01 1.56
C CYS A 104 -5.73 -8.10 0.79
N GLU A 105 -5.60 -8.30 -0.53
CA GLU A 105 -4.79 -7.45 -1.42
C GLU A 105 -5.25 -5.99 -1.37
N TYR A 106 -6.56 -5.77 -1.34
CA TYR A 106 -7.13 -4.44 -1.20
C TYR A 106 -6.75 -3.79 0.14
N ASP A 107 -6.86 -4.53 1.25
CA ASP A 107 -6.48 -4.03 2.57
C ASP A 107 -4.97 -3.71 2.65
N ASP A 108 -4.12 -4.51 1.98
CA ASP A 108 -2.69 -4.23 1.84
C ASP A 108 -2.42 -2.95 1.04
N TYR A 109 -3.12 -2.80 -0.10
CA TYR A 109 -3.03 -1.60 -0.92
C TYR A 109 -3.43 -0.33 -0.14
N ILE A 110 -4.50 -0.40 0.65
CA ILE A 110 -4.91 0.70 1.53
C ILE A 110 -3.86 0.99 2.59
N MET A 111 -3.19 -0.03 3.14
CA MET A 111 -2.07 0.18 4.08
C MET A 111 -0.92 0.95 3.42
N ARG A 112 -0.57 0.63 2.17
CA ARG A 112 0.48 1.34 1.42
C ARG A 112 0.12 2.79 1.14
N ILE A 113 -1.15 3.08 0.84
CA ILE A 113 -1.64 4.46 0.69
C ILE A 113 -1.52 5.23 2.01
N LYS A 114 -1.84 4.59 3.15
CA LYS A 114 -1.71 5.22 4.47
C LYS A 114 -0.25 5.59 4.79
N GLU A 115 0.72 4.75 4.42
CA GLU A 115 2.14 5.08 4.58
C GLU A 115 2.57 6.26 3.71
N TYR A 116 2.15 6.27 2.44
CA TYR A 116 2.43 7.38 1.53
C TYR A 116 1.87 8.70 2.07
N GLU A 117 0.60 8.71 2.47
CA GLU A 117 -0.04 9.91 3.02
C GLU A 117 0.55 10.33 4.38
N ARG A 118 1.01 9.37 5.19
CA ARG A 118 1.76 9.65 6.42
C ARG A 118 3.04 10.43 6.09
N GLU A 119 3.85 9.95 5.16
CA GLU A 119 5.10 10.61 4.77
C GLU A 119 4.83 12.01 4.22
N HIS A 120 3.82 12.15 3.36
CA HIS A 120 3.43 13.43 2.76
C HIS A 120 3.10 14.47 3.84
N ARG A 121 2.28 14.09 4.84
CA ARG A 121 1.92 14.98 5.96
C ARG A 121 3.10 15.32 6.86
N LEU A 122 4.05 14.40 7.02
CA LEU A 122 5.25 14.63 7.81
C LEU A 122 6.20 15.61 7.12
N LEU A 123 6.41 15.48 5.81
CA LEU A 123 7.18 16.44 5.00
C LEU A 123 6.53 17.84 5.05
N GLN A 124 5.22 17.94 4.86
CA GLN A 124 4.49 19.20 5.00
C GLN A 124 4.62 19.81 6.41
N ARG A 125 4.65 18.98 7.46
CA ARG A 125 4.88 19.47 8.83
C ARG A 125 6.32 19.94 9.02
N MET A 126 7.30 19.25 8.45
CA MET A 126 8.71 19.64 8.50
C MET A 126 8.91 21.00 7.82
N LYS A 127 8.37 21.18 6.60
CA LYS A 127 8.42 22.47 5.87
C LYS A 127 7.83 23.62 6.69
N ARG A 128 6.62 23.43 7.24
CA ARG A 128 5.98 24.44 8.11
C ARG A 128 6.76 24.77 9.39
N LYS A 129 7.56 23.85 9.91
CA LYS A 129 8.42 24.11 11.07
C LYS A 129 9.66 24.90 10.67
N ALA A 130 10.26 24.58 9.51
CA ALA A 130 11.40 25.30 8.97
C ALA A 130 11.04 26.78 8.69
N GLU A 131 9.89 27.02 8.05
CA GLU A 131 9.38 28.38 7.75
C GLU A 131 9.08 29.21 9.02
N LYS A 132 8.79 28.57 10.16
CA LYS A 132 8.56 29.27 11.43
C LYS A 132 9.85 29.56 12.20
N GLN A 133 10.93 28.86 11.87
CA GLN A 133 12.23 29.00 12.52
C GLN A 133 13.13 29.99 11.77
N SER A 134 12.84 30.26 10.49
CA SER A 134 13.38 31.38 9.71
C SER A 134 12.69 32.70 10.05
#